data_AF-A0A6A3MND5-F1
#
_entry.id   AF-A0A6A3MND5-F1
#
_cell.length_a   1.000
_cell.length_b   1.000
_cell.length_c   1.000
_cell.angle_alpha   90.00
_cell.angle_beta   90.00
_cell.angle_gamma   90.00
#
_symmetry.space_group_name_H-M   'P 1'
#
loop_
_entity.id
_entity.type
_entity.pdbx_description
1 polymer ?
#
loop_
_entity_poly.entity_id
_entity_poly.type
_entity_poly.pdbx_seq_one_letter_code
_entity_poly.pdbx_strand_id
1 'polypeptide(L)'
;MFLATRQGKKELVDYVQELRTLIAGMFADRLPESVTVTVFMDGLRTGVVRTEVFLNRPTSFEEAVAVALNAEHNFKSARLGWSAPPASSSSGPEPMDLSHAEDEEAELRAAEARRGIRRCFTCGSTDHLRPGCPLRKQSQAQSSGNTAANRPSGSSRGGLLGKN
;
A
#
# COMPACT_ATOMS: atom_id res chain seq x y z
N MET A 1 -47.65 -2.82 1.40
CA MET A 1 -46.51 -1.90 1.53
C MET A 1 -45.27 -2.69 1.96
N PHE A 2 -44.76 -3.56 1.09
CA PHE A 2 -43.68 -4.53 1.40
C PHE A 2 -42.27 -3.92 1.25
N LEU A 3 -42.15 -2.86 0.43
CA LEU A 3 -40.89 -2.23 0.03
C LEU A 3 -40.35 -1.18 1.02
N ALA A 4 -41.06 -0.95 2.13
CA ALA A 4 -40.70 0.09 3.10
C ALA A 4 -39.74 -0.39 4.19
N THR A 5 -39.58 -1.71 4.38
CA THR A 5 -38.71 -2.25 5.42
C THR A 5 -37.25 -2.19 4.99
N ARG A 6 -36.52 -1.22 5.53
CA ARG A 6 -35.06 -1.12 5.43
C ARG A 6 -34.43 -1.38 6.79
N GLN A 7 -33.29 -2.06 6.80
CA GLN A 7 -32.52 -2.37 8.01
C GLN A 7 -32.14 -1.10 8.76
N GLY A 8 -31.82 -0.01 8.06
CA GLY A 8 -31.64 1.32 8.68
C GLY A 8 -30.60 1.30 9.80
N LYS A 9 -31.00 1.58 11.04
CA LYS A 9 -30.14 1.48 12.25
C LYS A 9 -30.42 0.24 13.13
N LYS A 10 -31.36 -0.62 12.73
CA LYS A 10 -31.80 -1.81 13.51
C LYS A 10 -30.76 -2.92 13.45
N GLU A 11 -30.61 -3.77 14.47
CA GLU A 11 -29.73 -4.95 14.33
C GLU A 11 -30.26 -5.88 13.21
N LEU A 12 -29.37 -6.67 12.60
CA LEU A 12 -29.73 -7.54 11.48
C LEU A 12 -30.86 -8.52 11.83
N VAL A 13 -30.80 -9.11 13.03
CA VAL A 13 -31.82 -10.03 13.55
C VAL A 13 -33.20 -9.37 13.66
N ASP A 14 -33.28 -8.14 14.16
CA ASP A 14 -34.56 -7.42 14.30
C ASP A 14 -35.19 -7.16 12.92
N TYR A 15 -34.37 -6.74 11.96
CA TYR A 15 -34.81 -6.53 10.58
C TYR A 15 -35.29 -7.83 9.92
N VAL A 16 -34.55 -8.93 10.10
CA VAL A 16 -34.94 -10.25 9.58
C VAL A 16 -36.29 -10.69 10.17
N GLN A 17 -36.48 -10.49 11.49
CA GLN A 17 -37.72 -10.89 12.15
C GLN A 17 -38.91 -10.05 11.69
N GLU A 18 -38.73 -8.74 11.53
CA GLU A 18 -39.74 -7.83 10.98
C GLU A 18 -40.14 -8.26 9.56
N LEU A 19 -39.16 -8.56 8.71
CA LEU A 19 -39.41 -9.01 7.35
C LEU A 19 -40.09 -10.39 7.30
N ARG A 20 -39.69 -11.33 8.16
CA ARG A 20 -40.38 -12.63 8.31
C ARG A 20 -41.84 -12.46 8.74
N THR A 21 -42.08 -11.57 9.70
CA THR A 21 -43.44 -11.27 10.19
C THR A 21 -44.28 -10.66 9.09
N LEU A 22 -43.69 -9.77 8.30
CA LEU A 22 -44.34 -9.15 7.15
C LEU A 22 -44.70 -10.18 6.07
N ILE A 23 -43.75 -11.06 5.70
CA ILE A 23 -43.98 -12.15 4.74
C ILE A 23 -45.07 -13.10 5.24
N ALA A 24 -45.05 -13.46 6.53
CA ALA A 24 -46.03 -14.37 7.13
C ALA A 24 -47.44 -13.76 7.23
N GLY A 25 -47.54 -12.44 7.43
CA GLY A 25 -48.81 -11.71 7.49
C GLY A 25 -49.47 -11.48 6.13
N MET A 26 -48.80 -11.81 5.02
CA MET A 26 -49.39 -11.72 3.67
C MET A 26 -50.37 -12.89 3.46
N PHE A 27 -51.64 -12.63 3.73
CA PHE A 27 -52.70 -13.62 3.97
C PHE A 27 -53.17 -14.42 2.73
N ALA A 28 -52.73 -14.11 1.50
CA ALA A 28 -53.26 -14.76 0.28
C ALA A 28 -52.21 -15.12 -0.77
N ASP A 29 -51.16 -14.32 -0.95
CA ASP A 29 -50.10 -14.58 -1.94
C ASP A 29 -48.74 -14.40 -1.25
N ARG A 30 -48.10 -15.49 -0.85
CA ARG A 30 -46.67 -15.43 -0.52
C ARG A 30 -45.96 -14.93 -1.78
N LEU A 31 -45.21 -13.84 -1.64
CA LEU A 31 -44.41 -13.31 -2.74
C LEU A 31 -43.47 -14.41 -3.26
N PRO A 32 -43.19 -14.42 -4.56
CA PRO A 32 -42.17 -15.32 -5.10
C PRO A 32 -40.84 -15.05 -4.40
N GLU A 33 -40.06 -16.11 -4.17
CA GLU A 33 -38.76 -16.07 -3.48
C GLU A 33 -37.81 -15.02 -4.08
N SER A 34 -37.80 -14.88 -5.41
CA SER A 34 -36.99 -13.87 -6.08
C SER A 34 -37.29 -12.44 -5.61
N VAL A 35 -38.55 -12.13 -5.32
CA VAL A 35 -38.98 -10.82 -4.84
C VAL A 35 -38.63 -10.64 -3.36
N THR A 36 -38.87 -11.65 -2.51
CA THR A 36 -38.51 -11.57 -1.08
C THR A 36 -36.99 -11.45 -0.89
N VAL A 37 -36.21 -12.20 -1.66
CA VAL A 37 -34.74 -12.10 -1.70
C VAL A 37 -34.30 -10.72 -2.16
N THR A 38 -34.86 -10.19 -3.25
CA THR A 38 -34.49 -8.87 -3.76
C THR A 38 -34.81 -7.77 -2.76
N VAL A 39 -35.96 -7.85 -2.09
CA VAL A 39 -36.35 -6.87 -1.06
C VAL A 39 -35.48 -6.97 0.18
N PHE A 40 -35.13 -8.20 0.60
CA PHE A 40 -34.16 -8.39 1.67
C PHE A 40 -32.81 -7.75 1.30
N MET A 41 -32.26 -8.11 0.14
CA MET A 41 -30.99 -7.59 -0.35
C MET A 41 -30.98 -6.06 -0.49
N ASP A 42 -32.07 -5.46 -0.99
CA ASP A 42 -32.18 -4.01 -1.11
C ASP A 42 -32.37 -3.31 0.25
N GLY A 43 -33.07 -3.97 1.17
CA GLY A 43 -33.32 -3.46 2.51
C GLY A 43 -32.12 -3.54 3.44
N LEU A 44 -31.14 -4.40 3.17
CA LEU A 44 -29.88 -4.47 3.93
C LEU A 44 -29.11 -3.15 3.89
N ARG A 45 -28.54 -2.76 5.04
CA ARG A 45 -27.58 -1.66 5.15
C ARG A 45 -26.38 -1.90 4.24
N THR A 46 -25.90 -0.85 3.60
CA THR A 46 -24.61 -0.87 2.90
C THR A 46 -23.49 -1.27 3.86
N GLY A 47 -22.72 -2.29 3.49
CA GLY A 47 -21.63 -2.82 4.32
C GLY A 47 -21.31 -4.27 3.98
N VAL A 48 -20.46 -4.90 4.80
CA VAL A 48 -19.94 -6.27 4.58
C VAL A 48 -21.07 -7.29 4.43
N VAL A 49 -22.09 -7.21 5.28
CA VAL A 49 -23.26 -8.10 5.23
C VAL A 49 -23.95 -8.04 3.87
N ARG A 50 -24.23 -6.83 3.36
CA ARG A 50 -24.85 -6.66 2.04
C ARG A 50 -23.93 -7.20 0.96
N THR A 51 -22.66 -6.83 0.95
CA THR A 51 -21.70 -7.31 -0.05
C THR A 51 -21.64 -8.84 -0.12
N GLU A 52 -21.52 -9.51 1.02
CA GLU A 52 -21.45 -10.98 1.08
C GLU A 52 -22.72 -11.64 0.54
N VAL A 53 -23.90 -11.11 0.87
CA VAL A 53 -25.17 -11.64 0.34
C VAL A 53 -25.24 -11.47 -1.18
N PHE A 54 -24.77 -10.36 -1.74
CA PHE A 54 -24.71 -10.17 -3.19
C PHE A 54 -23.75 -11.15 -3.88
N LEU A 55 -22.61 -11.48 -3.24
CA LEU A 55 -21.64 -12.43 -3.78
C LEU A 55 -22.17 -13.86 -3.81
N ASN A 56 -22.92 -14.27 -2.79
CA ASN A 56 -23.45 -15.63 -2.68
C ASN A 56 -24.67 -15.88 -3.59
N ARG A 57 -25.29 -14.83 -4.14
CA ARG A 57 -26.44 -14.92 -5.07
C ARG A 57 -27.53 -15.89 -4.58
N PRO A 58 -28.06 -15.69 -3.37
CA PRO A 58 -29.03 -16.61 -2.78
C PRO A 58 -30.26 -16.76 -3.67
N THR A 59 -30.79 -17.97 -3.70
CA THR A 59 -31.98 -18.34 -4.48
C THR A 59 -33.26 -18.35 -3.64
N SER A 60 -33.12 -18.30 -2.32
CA SER A 60 -34.22 -18.25 -1.37
C SER A 60 -33.97 -17.24 -0.24
N PHE A 61 -35.05 -16.78 0.39
CA PHE A 61 -35.01 -15.82 1.48
C PHE A 61 -34.24 -16.37 2.69
N GLU A 62 -34.47 -17.63 3.06
CA GLU A 62 -33.77 -18.25 4.21
C GLU A 62 -32.27 -18.45 3.93
N GLU A 63 -31.88 -18.76 2.70
CA GLU A 63 -30.46 -18.78 2.30
C GLU A 63 -29.83 -17.39 2.42
N ALA A 64 -30.52 -16.35 1.94
CA ALA A 64 -30.04 -14.98 2.06
C ALA A 64 -29.86 -14.57 3.54
N VAL A 65 -30.80 -14.95 4.41
CA VAL A 65 -30.71 -14.73 5.86
C VAL A 65 -29.52 -15.46 6.47
N ALA A 66 -29.30 -16.73 6.12
CA ALA A 66 -28.17 -17.50 6.62
C ALA A 66 -26.82 -16.87 6.24
N VAL A 67 -26.67 -16.46 4.97
CA VAL A 67 -25.47 -15.74 4.50
C VAL A 67 -25.29 -14.43 5.25
N ALA A 68 -26.36 -13.65 5.42
CA ALA A 68 -26.28 -12.37 6.12
C ALA A 68 -25.85 -12.52 7.58
N LEU A 69 -26.45 -13.47 8.31
CA LEU A 69 -26.11 -13.76 9.70
C LEU A 69 -24.67 -14.26 9.83
N ASN A 70 -24.23 -15.14 8.92
CA ASN A 70 -22.85 -15.63 8.88
C ASN A 70 -21.85 -14.51 8.61
N ALA A 71 -22.15 -13.63 7.65
CA ALA A 71 -21.31 -12.48 7.32
C ALA A 71 -21.22 -11.49 8.49
N GLU A 72 -22.32 -11.23 9.19
CA GLU A 72 -22.30 -10.35 10.36
C GLU A 72 -21.51 -10.95 11.52
N HIS A 73 -21.65 -12.25 11.76
CA HIS A 73 -20.87 -12.97 12.75
C HIS A 73 -19.38 -12.90 12.41
N ASN A 74 -18.98 -13.29 11.19
CA ASN A 74 -17.58 -13.24 10.73
C ASN A 74 -17.01 -11.82 10.87
N PHE A 75 -17.74 -10.80 10.42
CA PHE A 75 -17.31 -9.41 10.54
C PHE A 75 -17.11 -8.97 11.99
N LYS A 76 -18.04 -9.31 12.89
CA LYS A 76 -17.93 -9.03 14.33
C LYS A 76 -16.72 -9.78 14.92
N SER A 77 -16.53 -11.05 14.58
CA SER A 77 -15.39 -11.88 15.02
C SER A 77 -14.05 -11.36 14.50
N ALA A 78 -13.95 -10.94 13.24
CA ALA A 78 -12.74 -10.39 12.65
C ALA A 78 -12.34 -9.05 13.31
N ARG A 79 -13.33 -8.22 13.68
CA ARG A 79 -13.07 -6.98 14.45
C ARG A 79 -12.56 -7.26 15.85
N LEU A 80 -13.08 -8.29 16.51
CA LEU A 80 -12.61 -8.71 17.83
C LEU A 80 -11.23 -9.35 17.76
N GLY A 81 -10.95 -10.14 16.70
CA GLY A 81 -9.64 -10.76 16.45
C GLY A 81 -8.53 -9.77 16.12
N TRP A 82 -8.85 -8.63 15.51
CA TRP A 82 -7.89 -7.54 15.27
C TRP A 82 -7.51 -6.75 16.54
N SER A 83 -8.35 -6.81 17.58
CA SER A 83 -8.15 -6.05 18.83
C SER A 83 -7.31 -6.82 19.86
N ALA A 84 -6.91 -8.06 19.58
CA ALA A 84 -6.04 -8.85 20.43
C ALA A 84 -4.61 -8.89 19.84
N PRO A 85 -3.56 -8.60 20.63
CA PRO A 85 -2.20 -8.96 20.24
C PRO A 85 -2.17 -10.47 19.97
N PRO A 86 -1.43 -10.95 18.96
CA PRO A 86 -1.36 -12.38 18.68
C PRO A 86 -0.88 -13.11 19.94
N ALA A 87 -1.77 -13.89 20.54
CA ALA A 87 -1.44 -14.77 21.65
C ALA A 87 -0.59 -15.91 21.09
N SER A 88 0.68 -15.94 21.50
CA SER A 88 1.66 -16.96 21.17
C SER A 88 1.15 -18.36 21.55
N SER A 89 0.64 -19.12 20.58
CA SER A 89 0.44 -20.56 20.69
C SER A 89 1.36 -21.24 19.68
N SER A 90 2.44 -21.79 20.21
CA SER A 90 3.55 -22.45 19.51
C SER A 90 3.10 -23.78 18.87
N SER A 91 2.64 -23.74 17.62
CA SER A 91 2.73 -24.87 16.69
C SER A 91 2.51 -24.40 15.24
N GLY A 92 3.46 -23.62 14.73
CA GLY A 92 3.55 -23.23 13.33
C GLY A 92 5.03 -23.11 12.95
N PRO A 93 5.40 -23.23 11.66
CA PRO A 93 6.77 -22.94 11.26
C PRO A 93 7.13 -21.54 11.77
N GLU A 94 8.32 -21.40 12.39
CA GLU A 94 8.78 -20.12 12.91
C GLU A 94 8.57 -19.04 11.83
N PRO A 95 7.86 -17.96 12.15
CA PRO A 95 7.77 -16.83 11.24
C PRO A 95 9.20 -16.33 11.00
N MET A 96 9.56 -16.10 9.73
CA MET A 96 10.87 -15.53 9.40
C MET A 96 11.05 -14.24 10.20
N ASP A 97 12.18 -14.15 10.91
CA ASP A 97 12.56 -12.95 11.63
C ASP A 97 12.88 -11.85 10.62
N LEU A 98 12.00 -10.84 10.56
CA LEU A 98 12.14 -9.67 9.69
C LEU A 98 12.87 -8.52 10.41
N SER A 99 13.46 -8.75 11.58
CA SER A 99 14.23 -7.75 12.34
C SER A 99 15.35 -7.10 11.51
N HIS A 100 15.89 -7.80 10.51
CA HIS A 100 16.88 -7.27 9.58
C HIS A 100 16.34 -6.24 8.57
N ALA A 101 15.02 -6.15 8.37
CA ALA A 101 14.44 -5.18 7.43
C ALA A 101 14.49 -3.74 7.97
N GLU A 102 14.47 -3.56 9.29
CA GLU A 102 14.50 -2.23 9.91
C GLU A 102 15.90 -1.60 9.87
N ASP A 103 16.96 -2.41 10.00
CA ASP A 103 18.36 -1.97 9.85
C ASP A 103 18.68 -1.57 8.41
N GLU A 104 18.24 -2.35 7.42
CA GLU A 104 18.39 -2.00 6.00
C GLU A 104 17.62 -0.72 5.67
N GLU A 105 16.40 -0.53 6.19
CA GLU A 105 15.63 0.71 5.96
C GLU A 105 16.27 1.94 6.65
N ALA A 106 16.90 1.75 7.82
CA ALA A 106 17.66 2.80 8.50
C ALA A 106 18.93 3.17 7.72
N GLU A 107 19.66 2.20 7.17
CA GLU A 107 20.81 2.43 6.30
C GLU A 107 20.42 3.05 4.96
N LEU A 108 19.31 2.63 4.35
CA LEU A 108 18.75 3.23 3.14
C LEU A 108 18.31 4.68 3.39
N ARG A 109 17.64 4.97 4.53
CA ARG A 109 17.33 6.34 4.95
C ARG A 109 18.59 7.17 5.19
N ALA A 110 19.62 6.61 5.82
CA ALA A 110 20.91 7.29 5.99
C ALA A 110 21.62 7.52 4.65
N ALA A 111 21.51 6.58 3.70
CA ALA A 111 22.05 6.70 2.35
C ALA A 111 21.27 7.72 1.50
N GLU A 112 19.94 7.78 1.60
CA GLU A 112 19.12 8.80 0.94
C GLU A 112 19.35 10.19 1.54
N ALA A 113 19.49 10.28 2.87
CA ALA A 113 19.92 11.50 3.54
C ALA A 113 21.29 11.96 3.01
N ARG A 114 22.19 11.03 2.65
CA ARG A 114 23.49 11.32 1.99
C ARG A 114 23.37 11.64 0.50
N ARG A 115 22.36 11.14 -0.21
CA ARG A 115 22.09 11.42 -1.65
C ARG A 115 21.54 12.84 -1.87
N GLY A 116 20.89 13.42 -0.86
CA GLY A 116 20.42 14.81 -0.89
C GLY A 116 21.50 15.87 -0.61
N ILE A 117 22.68 15.48 -0.14
CA ILE A 117 23.74 16.42 0.26
C ILE A 117 24.53 16.83 -0.97
N ARG A 118 24.26 18.03 -1.47
CA ARG A 118 25.03 18.62 -2.56
C ARG A 118 26.48 18.84 -2.12
N ARG A 119 27.41 18.14 -2.77
CA ARG A 119 28.85 18.26 -2.53
C ARG A 119 29.50 19.22 -3.51
N CYS A 120 30.59 19.85 -3.10
CA CYS A 120 31.47 20.57 -3.97
C CYS A 120 32.05 19.63 -5.03
N PHE A 121 31.78 19.90 -6.31
CA PHE A 121 32.30 19.12 -7.44
C PHE A 121 33.83 19.19 -7.62
N THR A 122 34.53 20.03 -6.85
CA THR A 122 35.98 20.21 -6.95
C THR A 122 36.74 19.53 -5.81
N CYS A 123 36.20 19.54 -4.58
CA CYS A 123 36.88 18.96 -3.41
C CYS A 123 36.06 17.90 -2.66
N GLY A 124 34.80 17.63 -3.06
CA GLY A 124 33.94 16.65 -2.43
C GLY A 124 33.33 17.05 -1.07
N SER A 125 33.67 18.23 -0.55
CA SER A 125 33.10 18.75 0.71
C SER A 125 31.59 18.99 0.61
N THR A 126 30.87 18.75 1.69
CA THR A 126 29.43 19.04 1.84
C THR A 126 29.14 20.44 2.38
N ASP A 127 30.16 21.16 2.82
CA ASP A 127 30.05 22.48 3.48
C ASP A 127 29.78 23.61 2.48
N HIS A 128 30.20 23.45 1.22
CA HIS A 128 30.04 24.45 0.17
C HIS A 128 29.84 23.82 -1.21
N LEU A 129 29.36 24.61 -2.16
CA LEU A 129 29.28 24.24 -3.58
C LEU A 129 30.47 24.79 -4.36
N ARG A 130 30.65 24.32 -5.61
CA ARG A 130 31.76 24.67 -6.50
C ARG A 130 32.13 26.17 -6.54
N PRO A 131 31.19 27.14 -6.54
CA PRO A 131 31.53 28.57 -6.56
C PRO A 131 32.24 29.09 -5.29
N GLY A 132 31.97 28.49 -4.13
CA GLY A 132 32.55 28.87 -2.84
C GLY A 132 33.80 28.09 -2.46
N CYS A 133 34.34 27.25 -3.36
CA CYS A 133 35.41 26.34 -3.02
C CYS A 133 36.74 27.08 -2.75
N PRO A 134 37.37 26.91 -1.57
CA PRO A 134 38.64 27.56 -1.24
C PRO A 134 39.79 27.11 -2.16
N LEU A 135 39.76 25.87 -2.65
CA LEU A 135 40.75 25.36 -3.62
C LEU A 135 40.66 26.06 -4.99
N ARG A 136 39.51 26.65 -5.35
CA ARG A 136 39.35 27.38 -6.61
C ARG A 136 40.11 28.71 -6.60
N LYS A 137 40.31 29.32 -5.43
CA LYS A 137 41.12 30.54 -5.30
C LYS A 137 42.61 30.26 -5.48
N GLN A 138 43.08 29.07 -5.09
CA GLN A 138 44.47 28.64 -5.31
C GLN A 138 44.75 28.32 -6.79
N SER A 139 43.81 27.71 -7.52
CA SER A 139 43.98 27.45 -8.96
C SER A 139 43.99 28.72 -9.80
N GLN A 140 43.27 29.77 -9.38
CA GLN A 140 43.25 31.05 -10.09
C GLN A 140 44.51 31.88 -9.83
N ALA A 141 45.08 31.80 -8.62
CA ALA A 141 46.37 32.42 -8.29
C ALA A 141 47.55 31.82 -9.08
N GLN A 142 47.47 30.53 -9.46
CA GLN A 142 48.47 29.89 -10.33
C GLN A 142 48.28 30.20 -11.82
N SER A 143 47.12 30.70 -12.25
CA SER A 143 46.85 31.01 -13.66
C SER A 143 47.24 32.44 -14.08
N SER A 144 47.42 33.37 -13.13
CA SER A 144 47.88 34.74 -13.42
C SER A 144 49.40 34.90 -13.42
N GLY A 145 50.15 33.80 -13.39
CA GLY A 145 51.59 33.80 -13.14
C GLY A 145 52.48 33.27 -14.26
N ASN A 146 52.01 33.11 -15.51
CA ASN A 146 52.88 32.57 -16.56
C ASN A 146 52.66 33.27 -17.91
N THR A 147 53.11 34.52 -17.99
CA THR A 147 53.59 35.11 -19.24
C THR A 147 54.73 34.25 -19.81
N ALA A 148 54.56 33.86 -21.08
CA ALA A 148 55.59 33.55 -22.06
C ALA A 148 56.84 32.76 -21.58
N ALA A 149 56.94 31.48 -21.96
CA ALA A 149 58.06 30.98 -22.75
C ALA A 149 57.95 29.47 -23.06
N ASN A 150 58.10 29.17 -24.35
CA ASN A 150 58.76 28.00 -24.95
C ASN A 150 58.10 26.59 -24.97
N ARG A 151 57.62 26.30 -26.19
CA ARG A 151 57.93 25.15 -27.08
C ARG A 151 57.20 23.80 -26.89
N PRO A 152 56.87 23.14 -28.03
CA PRO A 152 55.87 22.08 -28.07
C PRO A 152 56.44 20.67 -27.86
N SER A 153 55.49 19.79 -27.55
CA SER A 153 55.54 18.34 -27.43
C SER A 153 56.33 17.61 -28.52
N GLY A 154 56.89 16.47 -28.09
CA GLY A 154 57.82 15.64 -28.85
C GLY A 154 57.27 14.91 -30.05
N SER A 155 58.11 14.03 -30.60
CA SER A 155 57.70 13.09 -31.64
C SER A 155 58.40 11.74 -31.48
N SER A 156 57.58 10.71 -31.63
CA SER A 156 57.82 9.31 -31.31
C SER A 156 58.88 8.65 -32.20
N ARG A 157 59.58 7.70 -31.58
CA ARG A 157 60.44 6.70 -32.22
C ARG A 157 59.59 5.75 -33.07
N GLY A 158 60.11 5.36 -34.24
CA GLY A 158 59.81 4.07 -34.86
C GLY A 158 59.57 4.13 -36.36
N GLY A 159 60.58 3.70 -37.13
CA GLY A 159 60.46 3.50 -38.57
C GLY A 159 61.80 3.09 -39.20
N LEU A 160 62.23 1.86 -38.95
CA LEU A 160 63.27 1.17 -39.72
C LEU A 160 62.75 0.89 -41.12
N LEU A 161 63.47 1.29 -42.17
CA LEU A 161 63.81 0.46 -43.33
C LEU A 161 64.64 1.26 -44.34
N GLY A 162 65.79 0.71 -44.74
CA GLY A 162 66.28 0.91 -46.11
C GLY A 162 67.78 1.10 -46.30
N LYS A 163 68.45 -0.01 -46.66
CA LYS A 163 69.41 -0.14 -47.79
C LYS A 163 70.64 0.78 -47.70
N ASN A 164 71.85 0.28 -47.47
CA ASN A 164 72.65 -0.57 -48.35
C ASN A 164 73.92 -0.99 -47.59
#